data_AF-A0A6M4YSB2-F1
#
_entry.id   AF-A0A6M4YSB2-F1
#
_cell.length_a   1.000
_cell.length_b   1.000
_cell.length_c   1.000
_cell.angle_alpha   90.00
_cell.angle_beta   90.00
_cell.angle_gamma   90.00
#
_symmetry.space_group_name_H-M   'P 1'
#
loop_
_entity.id
_entity.type
_entity.pdbx_description
1 polymer ?
#
loop_
_entity_poly.entity_id
_entity_poly.type
_entity_poly.pdbx_seq_one_letter_code
_entity_poly.pdbx_strand_id
1 'polypeptide(L)'
;MKIRPLINPLLMAITLIIALSPAATASGVDTYQFQHPELQARAQDLARALRCPQCQNQNLVESNSPIARDLRLEVYRWIDEGQSDEQVIARMTERFGDFVRYDPPFKGSTALLWGGPLLLLGLALKRLRRRLKARGEQVILPDSRVNLRERDTRSALNRLIMAREQAGLSPHDPLYRELAAAHLASATPVAELALRERLIQAPGRNGRHGCALLLLGIVAIGAVAAGYAASGRYQAWQAYQSRPDPLAGLSPRDLQDKALGALHQRLQRNPADLEAWAELGQLYLYRDEYDNALLAYQRLALQEGGTSAATLAAQATVLYYQAGQRLTPQSQRLLDDALKQDKGEVSALMLLAADHFLHGRYSQAIALWQQLLDEERPRINRTALIQAIQTARMMGG
;
A
#
# COMPACT_ATOMS: atom_id res chain seq x y z
N MET A 1 -38.33 -40.11 -21.82
CA MET A 1 -38.40 -38.63 -21.80
C MET A 1 -37.21 -38.13 -20.98
N LYS A 2 -36.22 -37.46 -21.59
CA LYS A 2 -35.02 -36.95 -20.89
C LYS A 2 -35.32 -35.56 -20.33
N ILE A 3 -35.38 -35.42 -19.00
CA ILE A 3 -35.53 -34.12 -18.33
C ILE A 3 -34.11 -33.57 -18.12
N ARG A 4 -33.78 -32.46 -18.79
CA ARG A 4 -32.54 -31.70 -18.52
C ARG A 4 -32.84 -30.69 -17.40
N PRO A 5 -32.11 -30.69 -16.28
CA PRO A 5 -32.29 -29.66 -15.26
C PRO A 5 -31.69 -28.34 -15.79
N LEU A 6 -32.52 -27.31 -15.81
CA LEU A 6 -32.13 -25.94 -16.12
C LEU A 6 -31.37 -25.40 -14.88
N ILE A 7 -30.03 -25.55 -14.85
CA ILE A 7 -29.22 -24.92 -13.81
C ILE A 7 -29.17 -23.43 -14.14
N ASN A 8 -29.77 -22.62 -13.27
CA ASN A 8 -29.94 -21.18 -13.46
C ASN A 8 -28.55 -20.50 -13.49
N PRO A 9 -28.15 -19.80 -14.57
CA PRO A 9 -26.83 -19.20 -14.71
C PRO A 9 -26.51 -18.18 -13.60
N LEU A 10 -27.54 -17.60 -12.97
CA LEU A 10 -27.42 -16.73 -11.79
C LEU A 10 -26.87 -17.48 -10.57
N LEU A 11 -27.30 -18.72 -10.35
CA LEU A 11 -26.86 -19.53 -9.21
C LEU A 11 -25.37 -19.90 -9.36
N MET A 12 -24.95 -20.18 -10.59
CA MET A 12 -23.55 -20.50 -10.92
C MET A 12 -22.64 -19.29 -10.75
N ALA A 13 -23.11 -18.09 -11.11
CA ALA A 13 -22.40 -16.83 -10.91
C ALA A 13 -22.24 -16.49 -9.41
N ILE A 14 -23.27 -16.73 -8.59
CA ILE A 14 -23.21 -16.48 -7.14
C ILE A 14 -22.23 -17.42 -6.45
N THR A 15 -22.24 -18.72 -6.79
CA THR A 15 -21.25 -19.67 -6.27
C THR A 15 -19.81 -19.31 -6.66
N LEU A 16 -19.61 -18.76 -7.85
CA LEU A 16 -18.28 -18.35 -8.31
C LEU A 16 -17.77 -17.10 -7.57
N ILE A 17 -18.65 -16.17 -7.22
CA ILE A 17 -18.30 -14.95 -6.45
C ILE A 17 -17.96 -15.29 -4.99
N ILE A 18 -18.68 -16.24 -4.38
CA ILE A 18 -18.41 -16.70 -3.01
C ILE A 18 -17.08 -17.45 -2.95
N ALA A 19 -16.78 -18.28 -3.95
CA ALA A 19 -15.51 -19.02 -4.01
C ALA A 19 -14.27 -18.14 -4.22
N LEU A 20 -14.45 -16.89 -4.69
CA LEU A 20 -13.35 -15.94 -4.94
C LEU A 20 -13.12 -14.92 -3.82
N SER A 21 -13.87 -14.99 -2.71
CA SER A 21 -13.69 -14.07 -1.59
C SER A 21 -12.46 -14.47 -0.74
N PRO A 22 -11.45 -13.60 -0.55
CA PRO A 22 -10.30 -13.92 0.28
C PRO A 22 -10.74 -14.00 1.76
N ALA A 23 -10.42 -15.11 2.42
CA ALA A 23 -10.66 -15.28 3.85
C ALA A 23 -9.83 -14.27 4.66
N ALA A 24 -10.49 -13.48 5.51
CA ALA A 24 -9.82 -12.53 6.39
C ALA A 24 -9.10 -13.27 7.52
N THR A 25 -7.78 -13.35 7.44
CA THR A 25 -6.93 -13.91 8.49
C THR A 25 -6.65 -12.85 9.56
N ALA A 26 -7.11 -13.07 10.79
CA ALA A 26 -6.70 -12.27 11.95
C ALA A 26 -5.33 -12.75 12.46
N SER A 27 -4.47 -11.84 12.85
CA SER A 27 -3.09 -12.13 13.23
C SER A 27 -2.84 -11.85 14.72
N GLY A 28 -1.82 -12.48 15.33
CA GLY A 28 -1.51 -12.31 16.76
C GLY A 28 -1.16 -10.88 17.21
N VAL A 29 -0.91 -9.95 16.29
CA VAL A 29 -0.75 -8.52 16.64
C VAL A 29 -2.08 -7.80 16.83
N ASP A 30 -3.15 -8.33 16.25
CA ASP A 30 -4.51 -7.78 16.37
C ASP A 30 -5.12 -8.12 17.74
N THR A 31 -4.45 -8.94 18.55
CA THR A 31 -4.84 -9.36 19.90
C THR A 31 -3.95 -8.78 21.01
N TYR A 32 -3.04 -7.84 20.70
CA TYR A 32 -2.15 -7.23 21.70
C TYR A 32 -2.94 -6.40 22.72
N GLN A 33 -2.76 -6.66 24.02
CA GLN A 33 -3.42 -5.92 25.11
C GLN A 33 -2.47 -4.89 25.71
N PHE A 34 -2.87 -3.62 25.67
CA PHE A 34 -2.15 -2.54 26.33
C PHE A 34 -2.54 -2.46 27.81
N GLN A 35 -1.58 -2.12 28.67
CA GLN A 35 -1.82 -1.82 30.09
C GLN A 35 -2.76 -0.62 30.24
N HIS A 36 -2.66 0.32 29.32
CA HIS A 36 -3.42 1.57 29.26
C HIS A 36 -4.14 1.67 27.91
N PRO A 37 -5.49 1.57 27.86
CA PRO A 37 -6.25 1.59 26.61
C PRO A 37 -6.00 2.84 25.76
N GLU A 38 -5.69 3.97 26.39
CA GLU A 38 -5.33 5.24 25.74
C GLU A 38 -4.06 5.14 24.88
N LEU A 39 -3.16 4.19 25.17
CA LEU A 39 -1.93 3.98 24.40
C LEU A 39 -2.17 3.24 23.08
N GLN A 40 -3.27 2.50 22.97
CA GLN A 40 -3.57 1.70 21.78
C GLN A 40 -3.70 2.56 20.53
N ALA A 41 -4.44 3.67 20.60
CA ALA A 41 -4.63 4.58 19.48
C ALA A 41 -3.29 5.18 19.03
N ARG A 42 -2.48 5.65 19.99
CA ARG A 42 -1.14 6.18 19.76
C ARG A 42 -0.23 5.15 19.10
N ALA A 43 -0.26 3.91 19.56
CA ALA A 43 0.56 2.83 19.02
C ALA A 43 0.17 2.43 17.60
N GLN A 44 -1.13 2.39 17.30
CA GLN A 44 -1.62 2.16 15.96
C GLN A 44 -1.25 3.30 15.00
N ASP A 45 -1.36 4.56 15.44
CA ASP A 45 -1.00 5.72 14.64
C ASP A 45 0.50 5.75 14.34
N LEU A 46 1.34 5.49 15.33
CA LEU A 46 2.78 5.40 15.13
C LEU A 46 3.15 4.25 14.18
N ALA A 47 2.51 3.08 14.31
CA ALA A 47 2.73 1.96 13.41
C ALA A 47 2.31 2.28 11.95
N ARG A 48 1.25 3.06 11.72
CA ARG A 48 0.88 3.53 10.36
C ARG A 48 1.91 4.51 9.79
N ALA A 49 2.55 5.32 10.64
CA ALA A 49 3.59 6.26 10.21
C ALA A 49 4.93 5.57 9.87
N LEU A 50 5.07 4.27 10.16
CA LEU A 50 6.26 3.47 9.90
C LEU A 50 6.03 2.51 8.72
N ARG A 51 7.02 2.41 7.84
CA ARG A 51 7.06 1.52 6.68
C ARG A 51 7.55 0.13 7.07
N CYS A 52 6.98 -0.90 6.45
CA CYS A 52 7.56 -2.23 6.50
C CYS A 52 8.83 -2.26 5.63
N PRO A 53 10.02 -2.58 6.20
CA PRO A 53 11.26 -2.47 5.47
C PRO A 53 11.41 -3.50 4.34
N GLN A 54 10.71 -4.63 4.42
CA GLN A 54 10.76 -5.71 3.41
C GLN A 54 9.53 -5.74 2.51
N CYS A 55 8.60 -4.79 2.65
CA CYS A 55 7.35 -4.78 1.91
C CYS A 55 7.38 -3.68 0.86
N GLN A 56 6.64 -3.89 -0.24
CA GLN A 56 6.56 -2.90 -1.31
C GLN A 56 5.68 -1.72 -0.89
N ASN A 57 6.30 -0.63 -0.43
CA ASN A 57 5.67 0.67 -0.14
C ASN A 57 4.46 0.64 0.81
N GLN A 58 4.38 -0.35 1.69
CA GLN A 58 3.30 -0.51 2.66
C GLN A 58 3.74 -0.12 4.07
N ASN A 59 2.82 0.42 4.86
CA ASN A 59 3.06 0.67 6.27
C ASN A 59 2.94 -0.61 7.11
N LEU A 60 3.37 -0.55 8.37
CA LEU A 60 3.38 -1.72 9.24
C LEU A 60 1.98 -2.30 9.49
N VAL A 61 0.94 -1.45 9.48
CA VAL A 61 -0.46 -1.84 9.72
C VAL A 61 -1.13 -2.45 8.49
N GLU A 62 -0.92 -1.85 7.31
CA GLU A 62 -1.48 -2.30 6.04
C GLU A 62 -0.84 -3.58 5.53
N SER A 63 0.43 -3.81 5.86
CA SER A 63 1.13 -5.00 5.42
C SER A 63 0.78 -6.22 6.28
N ASN A 64 0.36 -7.28 5.57
CA ASN A 64 0.11 -8.61 6.14
C ASN A 64 1.36 -9.50 6.17
N SER A 65 2.55 -8.98 5.87
CA SER A 65 3.77 -9.79 5.91
C SER A 65 4.13 -10.19 7.35
N PRO A 66 4.79 -11.35 7.55
CA PRO A 66 5.24 -11.78 8.89
C PRO A 66 6.10 -10.71 9.59
N ILE A 67 7.04 -10.10 8.87
CA ILE A 67 7.90 -9.05 9.43
C ILE A 67 7.13 -7.78 9.80
N ALA A 68 6.08 -7.40 9.05
CA ALA A 68 5.27 -6.24 9.41
C ALA A 68 4.50 -6.50 10.72
N ARG A 69 4.00 -7.72 10.92
CA ARG A 69 3.37 -8.13 12.19
C ARG A 69 4.34 -8.10 13.36
N ASP A 70 5.54 -8.67 13.20
CA ASP A 70 6.55 -8.71 14.25
C ASP A 70 7.00 -7.30 14.65
N LEU A 71 7.19 -6.40 13.67
CA LEU A 71 7.54 -5.01 13.93
C LEU A 71 6.41 -4.21 14.57
N ARG A 72 5.14 -4.49 14.21
CA ARG A 72 3.99 -3.91 14.92
C ARG A 72 3.98 -4.32 16.39
N LEU A 73 4.20 -5.60 16.69
CA LEU A 73 4.26 -6.12 18.06
C LEU A 73 5.35 -5.40 18.88
N GLU A 74 6.52 -5.20 18.28
CA GLU A 74 7.63 -4.46 18.91
C GLU A 74 7.27 -2.99 19.19
N VAL A 75 6.68 -2.30 18.22
CA VAL A 75 6.22 -0.90 18.38
C VAL A 75 5.19 -0.80 19.50
N TYR A 76 4.24 -1.74 19.55
CA TYR A 76 3.21 -1.77 20.58
C TYR A 76 3.81 -1.99 21.97
N ARG A 77 4.75 -2.94 22.08
CA ARG A 77 5.48 -3.21 23.31
C ARG A 77 6.24 -1.99 23.83
N TRP A 78 6.98 -1.29 22.98
CA TRP A 78 7.77 -0.14 23.45
C TRP A 78 6.89 1.03 23.90
N ILE A 79 5.73 1.22 23.26
CA ILE A 79 4.77 2.23 23.72
C ILE A 79 4.17 1.83 25.06
N ASP A 80 3.83 0.55 25.25
CA ASP A 80 3.31 0.03 26.52
C ASP A 80 4.36 0.08 27.65
N GLU A 81 5.65 -0.02 27.31
CA GLU A 81 6.79 0.25 28.21
C GLU A 81 6.99 1.75 28.53
N GLY A 82 6.16 2.64 27.98
CA GLY A 82 6.18 4.09 28.26
C GLY A 82 7.13 4.91 27.39
N GLN A 83 7.64 4.38 26.27
CA GLN A 83 8.54 5.13 25.39
C GLN A 83 7.81 6.24 24.60
N SER A 84 8.55 7.30 24.26
CA SER A 84 8.08 8.37 23.37
C SER A 84 8.11 7.94 21.89
N ASP A 85 7.34 8.62 21.04
CA ASP A 85 7.30 8.31 19.60
C ASP A 85 8.68 8.49 18.96
N GLU A 86 9.43 9.53 19.38
CA GLU A 86 10.80 9.77 18.92
C GLU A 86 11.76 8.65 19.32
N GLN A 87 11.60 8.09 20.52
CA GLN A 87 12.43 6.98 21.00
C GLN A 87 12.17 5.70 20.19
N VAL A 88 10.90 5.39 19.94
CA VAL A 88 10.48 4.27 19.10
C VAL A 88 10.99 4.44 17.67
N ILE A 89 10.81 5.64 17.09
CA ILE A 89 11.30 5.96 15.75
C ILE A 89 12.82 5.86 15.70
N ALA A 90 13.53 6.35 16.73
CA ALA A 90 14.99 6.27 16.80
C ALA A 90 15.46 4.82 16.81
N ARG A 91 14.83 3.96 17.62
CA ARG A 91 15.14 2.52 17.69
C ARG A 91 14.87 1.80 16.37
N MET A 92 13.77 2.13 15.68
CA MET A 92 13.47 1.63 14.34
C MET A 92 14.51 2.12 13.32
N THR A 93 14.85 3.40 13.36
CA THR A 93 15.78 4.03 12.42
C THR A 93 17.22 3.56 12.62
N GLU A 94 17.63 3.25 13.85
CA GLU A 94 18.95 2.71 14.17
C GLU A 94 19.18 1.36 13.47
N ARG A 95 18.16 0.50 13.43
CA ARG A 95 18.27 -0.85 12.88
C ARG A 95 17.94 -0.94 11.38
N PHE A 96 17.00 -0.13 10.90
CA PHE A 96 16.46 -0.23 9.53
C PHE A 96 16.71 1.02 8.68
N GLY A 97 17.29 2.08 9.24
CA GLY A 97 17.62 3.33 8.55
C GLY A 97 16.44 4.30 8.43
N ASP A 98 16.72 5.51 7.92
CA ASP A 98 15.73 6.60 7.77
C ASP A 98 14.57 6.24 6.81
N PHE A 99 14.72 5.18 5.99
CA PHE A 99 13.71 4.72 5.03
C PHE A 99 12.42 4.24 5.70
N VAL A 100 12.48 3.77 6.95
CA VAL A 100 11.29 3.30 7.68
C VAL A 100 10.28 4.42 7.90
N ARG A 101 10.69 5.69 7.90
CA ARG A 101 9.77 6.80 8.07
C ARG A 101 9.16 7.21 6.74
N TYR A 102 7.85 7.49 6.71
CA TYR A 102 7.27 8.23 5.58
C TYR A 102 7.79 9.67 5.50
N ASP A 103 8.15 10.23 6.66
CA ASP A 103 8.56 11.62 6.81
C ASP A 103 10.09 11.69 6.95
N PRO A 104 10.83 12.04 5.89
CA PRO A 104 12.29 12.09 5.96
C PRO A 104 12.73 13.22 6.89
N PRO A 105 13.62 12.98 7.87
CA PRO A 105 14.04 14.01 8.82
C PRO A 105 14.86 15.10 8.13
N PHE A 106 14.76 16.36 8.58
CA PHE A 106 15.54 17.47 8.02
C PHE A 106 17.03 17.36 8.39
N LYS A 107 17.78 16.65 7.55
CA LYS A 107 19.24 16.43 7.67
C LYS A 107 19.93 16.91 6.38
N GLY A 108 21.25 17.09 6.42
CA GLY A 108 22.04 17.51 5.25
C GLY A 108 21.80 16.64 4.00
N SER A 109 21.56 15.34 4.19
CA SER A 109 21.23 14.39 3.11
C SER A 109 19.86 14.61 2.46
N THR A 110 18.90 15.17 3.20
CA THR A 110 17.55 15.49 2.71
C THR A 110 17.39 16.97 2.31
N ALA A 111 18.41 17.80 2.55
CA ALA A 111 18.34 19.24 2.32
C ALA A 111 17.96 19.59 0.88
N LEU A 112 18.37 18.76 -0.09
CA LEU A 112 17.98 18.94 -1.50
C LEU A 112 16.49 18.68 -1.74
N LEU A 113 15.88 17.69 -1.06
CA LEU A 113 14.45 17.40 -1.16
C LEU A 113 13.61 18.58 -0.66
N TRP A 114 14.00 19.15 0.48
CA TRP A 114 13.29 20.26 1.12
C TRP A 114 13.59 21.62 0.47
N GLY A 115 14.84 21.88 0.10
CA GLY A 115 15.28 23.14 -0.52
C GLY A 115 15.08 23.22 -2.03
N GLY A 116 14.93 22.08 -2.70
CA GLY A 116 14.77 21.98 -4.16
C GLY A 116 13.61 22.80 -4.72
N PRO A 117 12.37 22.68 -4.17
CA PRO A 117 11.23 23.46 -4.64
C PRO A 117 11.45 24.98 -4.55
N LEU A 118 12.02 25.47 -3.45
CA LEU A 118 12.31 26.90 -3.26
C LEU A 118 13.40 27.39 -4.21
N LEU A 119 14.43 26.57 -4.45
CA LEU A 119 15.49 26.86 -5.40
C LEU A 119 14.95 26.97 -6.84
N LEU A 120 14.08 26.03 -7.25
CA LEU A 120 13.42 26.06 -8.56
C LEU A 120 12.52 27.29 -8.72
N LEU A 121 11.75 27.63 -7.69
CA LEU A 121 10.92 28.83 -7.68
C LEU A 121 11.78 30.10 -7.81
N GLY A 122 12.88 30.20 -7.06
CA GLY A 122 13.82 31.31 -7.15
C GLY A 122 14.44 31.46 -8.54
N LEU A 123 14.82 30.34 -9.17
CA LEU A 123 15.32 30.33 -10.54
C LEU A 123 14.24 30.76 -11.56
N ALA A 124 13.00 30.29 -11.39
CA ALA A 124 11.87 30.66 -12.24
C ALA A 124 11.58 32.16 -12.15
N LEU A 125 11.49 32.71 -10.94
CA LEU A 125 11.28 34.15 -10.68
C LEU A 125 12.43 34.99 -11.24
N LYS A 126 13.68 34.57 -11.05
CA LYS A 126 14.87 35.25 -11.62
C LYS A 126 14.80 35.28 -13.15
N ARG A 127 14.37 34.18 -13.79
CA ARG A 127 14.20 34.11 -15.25
C ARG A 127 13.05 35.00 -15.73
N LEU A 128 11.93 35.01 -15.01
CA LEU A 128 10.78 35.87 -15.31
C LEU A 128 11.16 37.35 -15.20
N ARG A 129 11.81 37.76 -14.10
CA ARG A 129 12.29 39.14 -13.90
C ARG A 129 13.25 39.59 -14.99
N ARG A 130 14.17 38.72 -15.42
CA ARG A 130 15.07 38.99 -16.55
C ARG A 130 14.31 39.20 -17.86
N ARG A 131 13.25 38.41 -18.13
CA ARG A 131 12.39 38.59 -19.31
C ARG A 131 11.59 39.89 -19.26
N LEU A 132 11.06 40.25 -18.09
CA LEU A 132 10.31 41.49 -17.91
C LEU A 132 11.22 42.73 -18.06
N LYS A 133 12.43 42.70 -17.50
CA LYS A 133 13.41 43.80 -17.64
C LYS A 133 13.89 43.96 -19.09
N ALA A 134 14.09 42.86 -19.81
CA ALA A 134 14.46 42.91 -21.24
C ALA A 134 13.36 43.48 -22.16
N ARG A 135 12.09 43.45 -21.73
CA ARG A 135 10.98 44.07 -22.46
C ARG A 135 10.87 45.59 -22.23
N GLY A 136 11.46 46.14 -21.16
CA GLY A 136 11.35 47.55 -20.79
C GLY A 136 12.31 48.50 -21.52
N GLU A 137 13.29 47.97 -22.27
CA GLU A 137 14.39 48.77 -22.86
C GLU A 137 14.21 49.06 -24.37
N GLN A 138 13.08 48.70 -24.99
CA GLN A 138 12.83 48.88 -26.43
C GLN A 138 11.67 49.83 -26.71
N VAL A 139 11.78 51.06 -26.22
CA VAL A 139 11.00 52.19 -26.74
C VAL A 139 11.97 53.33 -27.02
N ILE A 140 12.21 53.64 -28.32
CA ILE A 140 12.28 54.97 -28.97
C ILE A 140 12.81 54.82 -30.43
N LEU A 141 12.23 55.68 -31.29
CA LEU A 141 12.20 55.82 -32.77
C LEU A 141 13.55 56.20 -33.47
N PRO A 142 13.57 56.67 -34.74
CA PRO A 142 13.53 55.92 -36.00
C PRO A 142 14.80 56.19 -36.86
N ASP A 143 15.15 55.31 -37.81
CA ASP A 143 15.95 55.79 -38.96
C ASP A 143 15.60 55.03 -40.24
N SER A 144 15.45 55.86 -41.27
CA SER A 144 15.13 55.49 -42.64
C SER A 144 16.45 55.26 -43.34
N ARG A 145 16.68 54.07 -43.92
CA ARG A 145 17.33 53.89 -45.23
C ARG A 145 17.55 52.41 -45.57
N VAL A 146 16.91 52.03 -46.69
CA VAL A 146 17.49 51.24 -47.78
C VAL A 146 17.72 49.74 -47.51
N ASN A 147 16.74 48.92 -47.89
CA ASN A 147 16.84 47.96 -49.00
C ASN A 147 15.52 47.20 -49.18
N LEU A 148 14.54 47.86 -49.81
CA LEU A 148 13.36 47.18 -50.35
C LEU A 148 13.75 46.50 -51.66
N ARG A 149 14.48 45.38 -51.55
CA ARG A 149 14.72 44.50 -52.70
C ARG A 149 13.85 43.26 -52.58
N GLU A 150 12.80 43.31 -53.41
CA GLU A 150 12.49 42.23 -54.34
C GLU A 150 12.15 40.88 -53.70
N ARG A 151 10.87 40.69 -53.34
CA ARG A 151 10.08 39.45 -53.58
C ARG A 151 8.70 39.60 -52.93
N ASP A 152 7.74 40.20 -53.63
CA ASP A 152 6.37 39.63 -53.74
C ASP A 152 5.40 40.42 -54.63
N THR A 153 5.70 41.68 -54.97
CA THR A 153 4.75 42.51 -55.74
C THR A 153 4.77 42.22 -57.24
N ARG A 154 5.93 41.89 -57.82
CA ARG A 154 6.04 41.52 -59.25
C ARG A 154 5.43 40.16 -59.60
N SER A 155 5.55 39.17 -58.70
CA SER A 155 4.94 37.83 -58.86
C SER A 155 3.42 37.89 -58.76
N ALA A 156 2.89 38.73 -57.86
CA ALA A 156 1.46 38.99 -57.77
C ALA A 156 0.93 39.72 -59.02
N LEU A 157 1.64 40.75 -59.49
CA LEU A 157 1.26 41.49 -60.70
C LEU A 157 1.27 40.60 -61.95
N ASN A 158 2.30 39.76 -62.11
CA ASN A 158 2.39 38.85 -63.25
C ASN A 158 1.29 37.77 -63.23
N ARG A 159 0.89 37.28 -62.04
CA ARG A 159 -0.25 36.36 -61.91
C ARG A 159 -1.58 37.03 -62.28
N LEU A 160 -1.75 38.31 -61.94
CA LEU A 160 -2.93 39.09 -62.29
C LEU A 160 -2.99 39.43 -63.78
N ILE A 161 -1.86 39.69 -64.43
CA ILE A 161 -1.78 39.90 -65.88
C ILE A 161 -2.13 38.61 -66.63
N MET A 162 -1.69 37.45 -66.15
CA MET A 162 -2.06 36.15 -66.73
C MET A 162 -3.55 35.81 -66.51
N ALA A 163 -4.09 36.09 -65.33
CA ALA A 163 -5.52 35.92 -65.05
C ALA A 163 -6.42 36.89 -65.85
N ARG A 164 -5.92 38.11 -66.12
CA ARG A 164 -6.55 39.13 -66.97
C ARG A 164 -6.77 38.65 -68.40
N GLU A 165 -5.80 37.96 -68.99
CA GLU A 165 -5.94 37.39 -70.35
C GLU A 165 -6.95 36.25 -70.41
N GLN A 166 -7.06 35.46 -69.35
CA GLN A 166 -7.95 34.30 -69.29
C GLN A 166 -9.43 34.64 -69.01
N ALA A 167 -9.70 35.79 -68.38
CA ALA A 167 -11.06 36.18 -67.96
C ALA A 167 -11.69 37.32 -68.77
N GLY A 168 -10.94 38.00 -69.65
CA GLY A 168 -11.48 39.03 -70.55
C GLY A 168 -12.02 40.32 -69.88
N LEU A 169 -11.69 40.56 -68.61
CA LEU A 169 -12.20 41.70 -67.83
C LEU A 169 -11.38 42.98 -68.05
N SER A 170 -12.06 44.08 -68.34
CA SER A 170 -11.43 45.39 -68.62
C SER A 170 -11.13 46.18 -67.33
N PRO A 171 -10.05 46.98 -67.24
CA PRO A 171 -9.72 47.80 -66.07
C PRO A 171 -10.79 48.81 -65.64
N HIS A 172 -11.78 49.07 -66.49
CA HIS A 172 -12.89 49.99 -66.20
C HIS A 172 -14.12 49.28 -65.61
N ASP A 173 -14.11 47.93 -65.59
CA ASP A 173 -15.17 47.11 -65.07
C ASP A 173 -15.35 47.35 -63.55
N PRO A 174 -16.55 47.64 -63.05
CA PRO A 174 -16.79 47.86 -61.62
C PRO A 174 -16.35 46.68 -60.75
N LEU A 175 -16.49 45.44 -61.23
CA LEU A 175 -16.10 44.24 -60.48
C LEU A 175 -14.58 44.21 -60.22
N TYR A 176 -13.79 44.70 -61.19
CA TYR A 176 -12.34 44.84 -61.08
C TYR A 176 -11.94 45.84 -59.98
N ARG A 177 -12.64 46.97 -59.89
CA ARG A 177 -12.37 48.00 -58.87
C ARG A 177 -12.66 47.50 -57.46
N GLU A 178 -13.73 46.73 -57.28
CA GLU A 178 -14.08 46.16 -55.97
C GLU A 178 -13.08 45.08 -55.52
N LEU A 179 -12.70 44.17 -56.42
CA LEU A 179 -11.71 43.13 -56.11
C LEU A 179 -10.32 43.72 -55.81
N ALA A 180 -9.90 44.74 -56.57
CA ALA A 180 -8.64 45.45 -56.32
C ALA A 180 -8.65 46.20 -54.99
N ALA A 181 -9.76 46.87 -54.65
CA ALA A 181 -9.92 47.55 -53.37
C ALA A 181 -9.94 46.57 -52.18
N ALA A 182 -10.64 45.44 -52.30
CA ALA A 182 -10.67 44.39 -51.29
C ALA A 182 -9.28 43.77 -51.04
N HIS A 183 -8.47 43.60 -52.09
CA HIS A 183 -7.10 43.08 -51.96
C HIS A 183 -6.12 44.06 -51.32
N LEU A 184 -6.24 45.36 -51.64
CA LEU A 184 -5.49 46.42 -50.96
C LEU A 184 -5.86 46.49 -49.47
N ALA A 185 -7.12 46.23 -49.13
CA ALA A 185 -7.58 46.14 -47.74
C ALA A 185 -7.07 44.88 -47.01
N SER A 186 -6.81 43.78 -47.71
CA SER A 186 -6.26 42.53 -47.15
C SER A 186 -4.73 42.41 -47.18
N ALA A 187 -4.02 43.43 -47.70
CA ALA A 187 -2.57 43.41 -47.75
C ALA A 187 -1.98 43.57 -46.33
N THR A 188 -1.07 42.67 -45.93
CA THR A 188 -0.41 42.77 -44.63
C THR A 188 0.35 44.10 -44.54
N PRO A 189 0.09 44.93 -43.52
CA PRO A 189 0.69 46.25 -43.44
C PRO A 189 2.21 46.15 -43.37
N VAL A 190 2.91 47.06 -44.06
CA VAL A 190 4.38 47.08 -44.14
C VAL A 190 5.03 47.08 -42.74
N ALA A 191 4.37 47.70 -41.77
CA ALA A 191 4.79 47.70 -40.37
C ALA A 191 4.81 46.29 -39.74
N GLU A 192 3.88 45.41 -40.09
CA GLU A 192 3.83 44.03 -39.60
C GLU A 192 4.95 43.18 -40.20
N LEU A 193 5.23 43.34 -41.50
CA LEU A 193 6.35 42.67 -42.16
C LEU A 193 7.69 43.12 -41.57
N ALA A 194 7.86 44.42 -41.33
CA ALA A 194 9.05 44.96 -40.67
C ALA A 194 9.21 44.46 -39.22
N LEU A 195 8.10 44.26 -38.48
CA LEU A 195 8.12 43.67 -37.15
C LEU A 195 8.56 42.20 -37.18
N ARG A 196 8.03 41.42 -38.13
CA ARG A 196 8.40 40.00 -38.31
C ARG A 196 9.89 39.85 -38.63
N GLU A 197 10.42 40.70 -39.51
CA GLU A 197 11.84 40.67 -39.85
C GLU A 197 12.74 41.04 -38.66
N ARG A 198 12.34 42.04 -37.85
CA ARG A 198 13.04 42.37 -36.60
C ARG A 198 13.01 41.24 -35.58
N LEU A 199 11.93 40.47 -35.49
CA LEU A 199 11.84 39.29 -34.63
C LEU A 199 12.75 38.15 -35.10
N ILE A 200 12.92 38.00 -36.42
CA ILE A 200 13.80 36.99 -37.03
C ILE A 200 15.28 37.39 -36.91
N GLN A 201 15.60 38.67 -37.07
CA GLN A 201 16.98 39.20 -37.02
C GLN A 201 17.46 39.58 -35.62
N ALA A 202 16.60 39.58 -34.60
CA ALA A 202 17.02 39.80 -33.22
C ALA A 202 18.05 38.72 -32.84
N PRO A 203 19.32 39.08 -32.56
CA PRO A 203 20.32 38.09 -32.21
C PRO A 203 19.84 37.36 -30.95
N GLY A 204 19.74 36.03 -31.06
CA GLY A 204 19.34 35.16 -29.95
C GLY A 204 20.30 35.33 -28.77
N ARG A 205 20.05 36.30 -27.91
CA ARG A 205 20.90 36.71 -26.78
C ARG A 205 20.91 35.68 -25.63
N ASN A 206 20.53 34.43 -25.91
CA ASN A 206 20.34 33.35 -24.94
C ASN A 206 21.12 32.06 -25.21
N GLY A 207 21.93 31.96 -26.28
CA GLY A 207 22.67 30.73 -26.60
C GLY A 207 23.75 30.34 -25.57
N ARG A 208 24.62 31.28 -25.16
CA ARG A 208 25.70 31.02 -24.19
C ARG A 208 25.18 30.73 -22.78
N HIS A 209 24.11 31.40 -22.36
CA HIS A 209 23.51 31.16 -21.04
C HIS A 209 22.70 29.86 -20.99
N GLY A 210 22.07 29.45 -22.10
CA GLY A 210 21.39 28.16 -22.21
C GLY A 210 22.35 26.99 -22.09
N CYS A 211 23.45 26.99 -22.86
CA CYS A 211 24.50 25.96 -22.76
C CYS A 211 25.18 25.96 -21.39
N ALA A 212 25.48 27.14 -20.81
CA ALA A 212 26.09 27.21 -19.48
C ALA A 212 25.17 26.67 -18.38
N LEU A 213 23.86 26.89 -18.47
CA LEU A 213 22.88 26.34 -17.52
C LEU A 213 22.70 24.83 -17.69
N LEU A 214 22.73 24.31 -18.92
CA LEU A 214 22.72 22.87 -19.18
C LEU A 214 23.95 22.18 -18.62
N LEU A 215 25.14 22.75 -18.85
CA LEU A 215 26.39 22.23 -18.29
C LEU A 215 26.39 22.28 -16.76
N LEU A 216 25.92 23.36 -16.15
CA LEU A 216 25.74 23.44 -14.69
C LEU A 216 24.76 22.39 -14.16
N GLY A 217 23.67 22.14 -14.88
CA GLY A 217 22.71 21.09 -14.52
C GLY A 217 23.33 19.69 -14.57
N ILE A 218 24.07 19.37 -15.63
CA ILE A 218 24.78 18.09 -15.79
C ILE A 218 25.82 17.91 -14.69
N VAL A 219 26.61 18.95 -14.41
CA VAL A 219 27.63 18.92 -13.33
C VAL A 219 26.96 18.74 -11.96
N ALA A 220 25.83 19.41 -11.70
CA ALA A 220 25.09 19.25 -10.45
C ALA A 220 24.54 17.83 -10.28
N ILE A 221 23.97 17.24 -11.35
CA ILE A 221 23.48 15.85 -11.34
C ILE A 221 24.66 14.88 -11.11
N GLY A 222 25.78 15.09 -11.79
CA GLY A 222 27.00 14.30 -11.61
C GLY A 222 27.56 14.39 -10.19
N ALA A 223 27.55 15.58 -9.58
CA ALA A 223 27.98 15.78 -8.21
C ALA A 223 27.06 15.10 -7.19
N VAL A 224 25.73 15.12 -7.41
CA VAL A 224 24.76 14.39 -6.58
C VAL A 224 24.96 12.89 -6.70
N ALA A 225 25.15 12.37 -7.93
CA ALA A 225 25.41 10.95 -8.17
C ALA A 225 26.74 10.49 -7.52
N ALA A 226 27.80 11.29 -7.65
CA ALA A 226 29.09 11.03 -7.01
C ALA A 226 28.99 11.08 -5.48
N GLY A 227 28.27 12.06 -4.92
CA GLY A 227 28.02 12.14 -3.48
C GLY A 227 27.22 10.95 -2.96
N TYR A 228 26.20 10.50 -3.71
CA TYR A 228 25.44 9.31 -3.37
C TYR A 228 26.32 8.04 -3.40
N ALA A 229 27.16 7.88 -4.43
CA ALA A 229 28.10 6.77 -4.54
C ALA A 229 29.18 6.79 -3.43
N ALA A 230 29.71 7.97 -3.09
CA ALA A 230 30.71 8.13 -2.04
C ALA A 230 30.16 7.92 -0.61
N SER A 231 28.85 8.08 -0.42
CA SER A 231 28.20 7.97 0.89
C SER A 231 28.09 6.54 1.44
N GLY A 232 28.58 5.52 0.72
CA GLY A 232 28.42 4.11 1.13
C GLY A 232 27.01 3.55 0.88
N ARG A 233 26.04 4.42 0.56
CA ARG A 233 24.62 4.06 0.45
C ARG A 233 24.31 3.23 -0.79
N TYR A 234 25.04 3.43 -1.88
CA TYR A 234 24.93 2.58 -3.05
C TYR A 234 25.37 1.15 -2.74
N GLN A 235 26.51 0.98 -2.05
CA GLN A 235 26.94 -0.35 -1.60
C GLN A 235 25.95 -0.96 -0.60
N ALA A 236 25.37 -0.17 0.31
CA ALA A 236 24.36 -0.65 1.26
C ALA A 236 23.05 -1.10 0.58
N TRP A 237 22.59 -0.35 -0.43
CA TRP A 237 21.43 -0.73 -1.25
C TRP A 237 21.71 -2.01 -2.05
N GLN A 238 22.90 -2.12 -2.63
CA GLN A 238 23.32 -3.32 -3.38
C GLN A 238 23.46 -4.55 -2.46
N ALA A 239 23.94 -4.37 -1.23
CA ALA A 239 24.02 -5.43 -0.21
C ALA A 239 22.65 -5.84 0.35
N TYR A 240 21.71 -4.89 0.43
CA TYR A 240 20.32 -5.17 0.82
C TYR A 240 19.62 -5.98 -0.27
N GLN A 241 19.80 -5.62 -1.54
CA GLN A 241 19.21 -6.34 -2.66
C GLN A 241 19.81 -7.75 -2.87
N SER A 242 21.05 -7.97 -2.42
CA SER A 242 21.70 -9.29 -2.46
C SER A 242 21.45 -10.15 -1.24
N ARG A 243 20.71 -9.69 -0.21
CA ARG A 243 20.28 -10.54 0.89
C ARG A 243 19.24 -11.54 0.39
N PRO A 244 19.52 -12.86 0.44
CA PRO A 244 18.50 -13.86 0.17
C PRO A 244 17.40 -13.70 1.22
N ASP A 245 16.14 -13.67 0.78
CA ASP A 245 15.01 -13.77 1.70
C ASP A 245 15.15 -15.11 2.45
N PRO A 246 15.29 -15.11 3.80
CA PRO A 246 15.47 -16.34 4.57
C PRO A 246 14.25 -17.27 4.51
N LEU A 247 13.10 -16.78 4.02
CA LEU A 247 11.89 -17.53 3.80
C LEU A 247 11.69 -17.92 2.33
N ALA A 248 12.51 -17.41 1.41
CA ALA A 248 12.40 -17.75 -0.01
C ALA A 248 12.68 -19.23 -0.24
N GLY A 249 11.74 -19.90 -0.92
CA GLY A 249 11.83 -21.32 -1.24
C GLY A 249 11.36 -22.26 -0.13
N LEU A 250 10.96 -21.77 1.04
CA LEU A 250 10.35 -22.59 2.08
C LEU A 250 8.85 -22.75 1.82
N SER A 251 8.38 -23.99 1.78
CA SER A 251 6.95 -24.30 1.77
C SER A 251 6.33 -24.01 3.15
N PRO A 252 4.99 -23.86 3.25
CA PRO A 252 4.31 -23.76 4.53
C PRO A 252 4.62 -24.91 5.49
N ARG A 253 4.87 -26.13 4.96
CA ARG A 253 5.30 -27.28 5.76
C ARG A 253 6.72 -27.11 6.32
N ASP A 254 7.65 -26.59 5.53
CA ASP A 254 9.03 -26.36 6.00
C ASP A 254 9.09 -25.37 7.16
N LEU A 255 8.21 -24.37 7.15
CA LEU A 255 8.08 -23.41 8.24
C LEU A 255 7.51 -24.08 9.51
N GLN A 256 6.49 -24.94 9.35
CA GLN A 256 5.93 -25.72 10.45
C GLN A 256 6.93 -26.70 11.04
N ASP A 257 7.75 -27.37 10.21
CA ASP A 257 8.77 -28.31 10.67
C ASP A 257 9.87 -27.60 11.47
N LYS A 258 10.27 -26.39 11.03
CA LYS A 258 11.17 -25.54 11.80
C LYS A 258 10.56 -25.12 13.14
N ALA A 259 9.29 -24.72 13.16
CA ALA A 259 8.58 -24.37 14.39
C ALA A 259 8.49 -25.58 15.34
N LEU A 260 8.21 -26.76 14.81
CA LEU A 260 8.16 -28.01 15.55
C LEU A 260 9.52 -28.32 16.20
N GLY A 261 10.62 -28.19 15.45
CA GLY A 261 11.97 -28.38 15.98
C GLY A 261 12.30 -27.38 17.10
N ALA A 262 11.94 -26.11 16.92
CA ALA A 262 12.16 -25.07 17.93
C ALA A 262 11.39 -25.34 19.23
N LEU A 263 10.12 -25.79 19.12
CA LEU A 263 9.30 -26.17 20.27
C LEU A 263 9.88 -27.37 21.03
N HIS A 264 10.30 -28.42 20.32
CA HIS A 264 10.97 -29.55 20.97
C HIS A 264 12.24 -29.12 21.69
N GLN A 265 13.05 -28.25 21.10
CA GLN A 265 14.27 -27.74 21.75
C GLN A 265 13.96 -26.84 22.96
N ARG A 266 12.85 -26.08 22.94
CA ARG A 266 12.37 -25.29 24.08
C ARG A 266 11.94 -26.22 25.23
N LEU A 267 11.17 -27.26 24.93
CA LEU A 267 10.71 -28.25 25.90
C LEU A 267 11.82 -29.16 26.45
N GLN A 268 12.84 -29.47 25.65
CA GLN A 268 14.04 -30.17 26.14
C GLN A 268 14.79 -29.35 27.19
N ARG A 269 14.85 -28.02 27.00
CA ARG A 269 15.50 -27.09 27.95
C ARG A 269 14.65 -26.83 29.18
N ASN A 270 13.33 -26.69 29.00
CA ASN A 270 12.37 -26.50 30.08
C ASN A 270 11.14 -27.39 29.89
N PRO A 271 11.14 -28.61 30.47
CA PRO A 271 10.00 -29.53 30.34
C PRO A 271 8.73 -29.07 31.04
N ALA A 272 8.81 -28.08 31.95
CA ALA A 272 7.69 -27.51 32.68
C ALA A 272 7.08 -26.27 32.00
N ASP A 273 7.52 -25.94 30.78
CA ASP A 273 7.03 -24.79 30.03
C ASP A 273 5.59 -25.03 29.51
N LEU A 274 4.61 -24.48 30.22
CA LEU A 274 3.19 -24.62 29.91
C LEU A 274 2.83 -24.07 28.52
N GLU A 275 3.38 -22.90 28.17
CA GLU A 275 3.10 -22.25 26.89
C GLU A 275 3.65 -23.09 25.74
N ALA A 276 4.86 -23.63 25.87
CA ALA A 276 5.44 -24.48 24.85
C ALA A 276 4.65 -25.78 24.63
N TRP A 277 4.08 -26.38 25.69
CA TRP A 277 3.20 -27.55 25.54
C TRP A 277 1.87 -27.20 24.85
N ALA A 278 1.29 -26.04 25.17
CA ALA A 278 0.06 -25.56 24.52
C ALA A 278 0.27 -25.29 23.03
N GLU A 279 1.37 -24.60 22.67
CA GLU A 279 1.77 -24.33 21.28
C GLU A 279 2.06 -25.62 20.52
N LEU A 280 2.74 -26.59 21.15
CA LEU A 280 3.02 -27.88 20.55
C LEU A 280 1.74 -28.66 20.24
N GLY A 281 0.79 -28.70 21.18
CA GLY A 281 -0.52 -29.34 20.96
C GLY A 281 -1.28 -28.68 19.81
N GLN A 282 -1.26 -27.35 19.74
CA GLN A 282 -1.92 -26.60 18.68
C GLN A 282 -1.26 -26.84 17.32
N LEU A 283 0.06 -26.89 17.26
CA LEU A 283 0.80 -27.17 16.04
C LEU A 283 0.51 -28.57 15.50
N TYR A 284 0.48 -29.58 16.37
CA TYR A 284 0.08 -30.94 15.97
C TYR A 284 -1.37 -31.00 15.48
N LEU A 285 -2.28 -30.28 16.13
CA LEU A 285 -3.68 -30.20 15.68
C LEU A 285 -3.79 -29.63 14.27
N TYR A 286 -3.06 -28.54 13.94
CA TYR A 286 -3.05 -27.96 12.60
C TYR A 286 -2.41 -28.85 11.52
N ARG A 287 -1.61 -29.83 11.95
CA ARG A 287 -0.99 -30.83 11.07
C ARG A 287 -1.82 -32.09 10.93
N ASP A 288 -3.03 -32.12 11.50
CA ASP A 288 -3.90 -33.28 11.61
C ASP A 288 -3.27 -34.46 12.37
N GLU A 289 -2.25 -34.20 13.19
CA GLU A 289 -1.57 -35.18 14.04
C GLU A 289 -2.26 -35.27 15.40
N TYR A 290 -3.52 -35.72 15.41
CA TYR A 290 -4.41 -35.63 16.58
C TYR A 290 -3.88 -36.39 17.81
N ASP A 291 -3.27 -37.56 17.64
CA ASP A 291 -2.72 -38.34 18.75
C ASP A 291 -1.57 -37.58 19.44
N ASN A 292 -0.68 -36.96 18.65
CA ASN A 292 0.42 -36.14 19.16
C ASN A 292 -0.10 -34.86 19.83
N ALA A 293 -1.14 -34.24 19.26
CA ALA A 293 -1.80 -33.07 19.83
C ALA A 293 -2.40 -33.40 21.21
N LEU A 294 -3.10 -34.52 21.31
CA LEU A 294 -3.71 -34.97 22.56
C LEU A 294 -2.66 -35.26 23.62
N LEU A 295 -1.56 -35.94 23.25
CA LEU A 295 -0.44 -36.18 24.17
C LEU A 295 0.18 -34.88 24.68
N ALA A 296 0.37 -33.88 23.82
CA ALA A 296 0.91 -32.58 24.22
C ALA A 296 -0.02 -31.86 25.23
N TYR A 297 -1.33 -31.85 24.98
CA TYR A 297 -2.29 -31.26 25.93
C TYR A 297 -2.46 -32.07 27.21
N GLN A 298 -2.28 -33.39 27.18
CA GLN A 298 -2.21 -34.21 28.40
C GLN A 298 -0.96 -33.90 29.21
N ARG A 299 0.18 -33.67 28.55
CA ARG A 299 1.41 -33.21 29.21
C ARG A 299 1.22 -31.83 29.82
N LEU A 300 0.60 -30.89 29.09
CA LEU A 300 0.22 -29.59 29.62
C LEU A 300 -0.61 -29.73 30.90
N ALA A 301 -1.68 -30.52 30.85
CA ALA A 301 -2.57 -30.74 31.99
C ALA A 301 -1.84 -31.27 33.24
N LEU A 302 -0.82 -32.12 33.07
CA LEU A 302 0.01 -32.62 34.16
C LEU A 302 0.89 -31.52 34.77
N GLN A 303 1.41 -30.60 33.95
CA GLN A 303 2.27 -29.51 34.41
C GLN A 303 1.49 -28.37 35.09
N GLU A 304 0.22 -28.18 34.73
CA GLU A 304 -0.64 -27.16 35.35
C GLU A 304 -0.96 -27.46 36.84
N GLY A 305 -0.73 -28.69 37.32
CA GLY A 305 -1.10 -29.09 38.69
C GLY A 305 -2.60 -29.25 38.92
N GLY A 306 -3.38 -29.13 37.84
CA GLY A 306 -4.83 -29.25 37.75
C GLY A 306 -5.24 -28.80 36.35
N THR A 307 -6.05 -29.58 35.65
CA THR A 307 -6.37 -29.29 34.24
C THR A 307 -7.22 -28.03 34.14
N SER A 308 -6.73 -27.01 33.43
CA SER A 308 -7.48 -25.78 33.23
C SER A 308 -8.66 -25.98 32.28
N ALA A 309 -9.68 -25.12 32.38
CA ALA A 309 -10.85 -25.16 31.50
C ALA A 309 -10.45 -25.05 30.02
N ALA A 310 -9.45 -24.21 29.72
CA ALA A 310 -8.88 -24.06 28.39
C ALA A 310 -8.19 -25.34 27.90
N THR A 311 -7.43 -26.02 28.77
CA THR A 311 -6.79 -27.30 28.43
C THR A 311 -7.83 -28.41 28.20
N LEU A 312 -8.90 -28.47 29.00
CA LEU A 312 -10.02 -29.38 28.79
C LEU A 312 -10.71 -29.13 27.43
N ALA A 313 -10.99 -27.87 27.11
CA ALA A 313 -11.59 -27.49 25.84
C ALA A 313 -10.67 -27.77 24.65
N ALA A 314 -9.35 -27.59 24.79
CA ALA A 314 -8.37 -27.94 23.78
C ALA A 314 -8.32 -29.45 23.53
N GLN A 315 -8.32 -30.28 24.57
CA GLN A 315 -8.40 -31.73 24.44
C GLN A 315 -9.72 -32.17 23.79
N ALA A 316 -10.85 -31.56 24.17
CA ALA A 316 -12.13 -31.82 23.54
C ALA A 316 -12.13 -31.46 22.05
N THR A 317 -11.46 -30.37 21.69
CA THR A 317 -11.29 -29.91 20.30
C THR A 317 -10.51 -30.94 19.50
N VAL A 318 -9.38 -31.45 20.03
CA VAL A 318 -8.61 -32.51 19.36
C VAL A 318 -9.47 -33.74 19.10
N LEU A 319 -10.21 -34.22 20.11
CA LEU A 319 -11.10 -35.38 19.97
C LEU A 319 -12.24 -35.14 18.96
N TYR A 320 -12.78 -33.92 18.92
CA TYR A 320 -13.82 -33.54 17.97
C TYR A 320 -13.33 -33.61 16.51
N TYR A 321 -12.14 -33.08 16.23
CA TYR A 321 -11.54 -33.16 14.90
C TYR A 321 -11.12 -34.60 14.54
N GLN A 322 -10.54 -35.33 15.49
CA GLN A 322 -10.20 -36.75 15.33
C GLN A 322 -11.44 -37.60 14.98
N ALA A 323 -12.60 -37.25 15.52
CA ALA A 323 -13.89 -37.90 15.22
C ALA A 323 -14.57 -37.39 13.93
N GLY A 324 -13.88 -36.60 13.11
CA GLY A 324 -14.41 -36.07 11.86
C GLY A 324 -15.45 -34.98 12.07
N GLN A 325 -15.20 -34.08 13.03
CA GLN A 325 -16.06 -32.96 13.40
C GLN A 325 -17.43 -33.41 13.93
N ARG A 326 -17.40 -34.36 14.86
CA ARG A 326 -18.58 -34.85 15.57
C ARG A 326 -18.29 -34.90 17.06
N LEU A 327 -19.22 -34.39 17.86
CA LEU A 327 -19.12 -34.54 19.31
C LEU A 327 -19.21 -36.02 19.70
N THR A 328 -18.21 -36.47 20.45
CA THR A 328 -18.15 -37.79 21.08
C THR A 328 -18.57 -37.68 22.55
N PRO A 329 -18.98 -38.79 23.21
CA PRO A 329 -19.25 -38.78 24.64
C PRO A 329 -18.03 -38.36 25.49
N GLN A 330 -16.81 -38.51 24.97
CA GLN A 330 -15.60 -38.06 25.66
C GLN A 330 -15.38 -36.56 25.48
N SER A 331 -15.45 -36.04 24.25
CA SER A 331 -15.30 -34.60 24.00
C SER A 331 -16.41 -33.80 24.69
N GLN A 332 -17.66 -34.31 24.72
CA GLN A 332 -18.75 -33.68 25.45
C GLN A 332 -18.46 -33.56 26.94
N ARG A 333 -18.01 -34.64 27.59
CA ARG A 333 -17.65 -34.60 29.02
C ARG A 333 -16.57 -33.58 29.32
N LEU A 334 -15.54 -33.50 28.48
CA LEU A 334 -14.47 -32.50 28.64
C LEU A 334 -15.00 -31.07 28.51
N LEU A 335 -15.91 -30.81 27.56
CA LEU A 335 -16.55 -29.51 27.41
C LEU A 335 -17.43 -29.17 28.61
N ASP A 336 -18.21 -30.13 29.09
CA ASP A 336 -19.06 -29.95 30.27
C ASP A 336 -18.20 -29.64 31.51
N ASP A 337 -17.07 -30.33 31.68
CA ASP A 337 -16.15 -30.10 32.79
C ASP A 337 -15.42 -28.74 32.66
N ALA A 338 -15.04 -28.34 31.43
CA ALA A 338 -14.50 -27.01 31.16
C ALA A 338 -15.50 -25.91 31.55
N LEU A 339 -16.76 -26.04 31.13
CA LEU A 339 -17.81 -25.06 31.38
C LEU A 339 -18.29 -25.05 32.84
N LYS A 340 -18.12 -26.15 33.58
CA LYS A 340 -18.30 -26.15 35.04
C LYS A 340 -17.25 -25.30 35.75
N GLN A 341 -16.01 -25.30 35.26
CA GLN A 341 -14.92 -24.51 35.83
C GLN A 341 -15.00 -23.03 35.39
N ASP A 342 -15.24 -22.79 34.11
CA ASP A 342 -15.44 -21.45 33.55
C ASP A 342 -16.61 -21.48 32.56
N LYS A 343 -17.76 -20.94 33.00
CA LYS A 343 -18.99 -20.88 32.19
C LYS A 343 -18.81 -20.06 30.91
N GLY A 344 -17.81 -19.19 30.87
CA GLY A 344 -17.47 -18.33 29.75
C GLY A 344 -16.25 -18.80 28.95
N GLU A 345 -15.84 -20.06 29.11
CA GLU A 345 -14.67 -20.58 28.39
C GLU A 345 -14.95 -20.54 26.88
N VAL A 346 -14.20 -19.67 26.20
CA VAL A 346 -14.47 -19.28 24.82
C VAL A 346 -14.33 -20.45 23.86
N SER A 347 -13.30 -21.30 24.05
CA SER A 347 -13.00 -22.39 23.12
C SER A 347 -14.10 -23.46 23.14
N ALA A 348 -14.64 -23.76 24.32
CA ALA A 348 -15.70 -24.73 24.54
C ALA A 348 -17.03 -24.24 23.97
N LEU A 349 -17.42 -23.00 24.28
CA LEU A 349 -18.63 -22.38 23.73
C LEU A 349 -18.55 -22.27 22.20
N MET A 350 -17.39 -21.89 21.66
CA MET A 350 -17.17 -21.83 20.21
C MET A 350 -17.27 -23.20 19.55
N LEU A 351 -16.68 -24.24 20.16
CA LEU A 351 -16.74 -25.60 19.63
C LEU A 351 -18.19 -26.15 19.63
N LEU A 352 -18.93 -25.95 20.72
CA LEU A 352 -20.34 -26.33 20.80
C LEU A 352 -21.18 -25.58 19.77
N ALA A 353 -20.99 -24.26 19.65
CA ALA A 353 -21.73 -23.45 18.68
C ALA A 353 -21.44 -23.89 17.23
N ALA A 354 -20.18 -24.19 16.92
CA ALA A 354 -19.78 -24.73 15.62
C ALA A 354 -20.42 -26.10 15.34
N ASP A 355 -20.42 -27.01 16.31
CA ASP A 355 -21.10 -28.30 16.18
C ASP A 355 -22.61 -28.13 15.94
N HIS A 356 -23.29 -27.31 16.72
CA HIS A 356 -24.72 -27.02 16.52
C HIS A 356 -24.99 -26.49 15.11
N PHE A 357 -24.18 -25.54 14.65
CA PHE A 357 -24.31 -24.96 13.33
C PHE A 357 -24.12 -25.98 12.20
N LEU A 358 -23.05 -26.79 12.27
CA LEU A 358 -22.75 -27.81 11.26
C LEU A 358 -23.84 -28.88 11.17
N HIS A 359 -24.58 -29.12 12.25
CA HIS A 359 -25.67 -30.09 12.31
C HIS A 359 -27.07 -29.45 12.16
N GLY A 360 -27.16 -28.20 11.69
CA GLY A 360 -28.44 -27.53 11.39
C GLY A 360 -29.22 -27.05 12.61
N ARG A 361 -28.64 -27.08 13.81
CA ARG A 361 -29.22 -26.58 15.07
C ARG A 361 -28.93 -25.09 15.22
N TYR A 362 -29.35 -24.28 14.25
CA TYR A 362 -28.95 -22.87 14.12
C TYR A 362 -29.36 -22.00 15.32
N SER A 363 -30.56 -22.23 15.89
CA SER A 363 -31.03 -21.47 17.06
C SER A 363 -30.14 -21.68 18.29
N GLN A 364 -29.63 -22.90 18.49
CA GLN A 364 -28.72 -23.24 19.58
C GLN A 364 -27.33 -22.64 19.34
N ALA A 365 -26.84 -22.66 18.09
CA ALA A 365 -25.59 -21.99 17.73
C ALA A 365 -25.67 -20.47 17.96
N ILE A 366 -26.78 -19.84 17.56
CA ILE A 366 -27.02 -18.40 17.78
C ILE A 366 -27.00 -18.06 19.27
N ALA A 367 -27.68 -18.85 20.12
CA ALA A 367 -27.71 -18.61 21.55
C ALA A 367 -26.31 -18.62 22.18
N LEU A 368 -25.45 -19.57 21.78
CA LEU A 368 -24.07 -19.67 22.28
C LEU A 368 -23.19 -18.52 21.77
N TRP A 369 -23.31 -18.12 20.50
CA TRP A 369 -22.57 -16.97 20.00
C TRP A 369 -23.03 -15.64 20.59
N GLN A 370 -24.33 -15.50 20.90
CA GLN A 370 -24.85 -14.34 21.61
C GLN A 370 -24.29 -14.27 23.04
N GLN A 371 -24.29 -15.39 23.76
CA GLN A 371 -23.65 -15.48 25.08
C GLN A 371 -22.18 -15.02 25.01
N LEU A 372 -21.43 -15.50 24.02
CA LEU A 372 -20.04 -15.08 23.81
C LEU A 372 -19.87 -13.58 23.51
N LEU A 373 -20.81 -12.96 22.81
CA LEU A 373 -20.77 -11.51 22.54
C LEU A 373 -21.08 -10.67 23.80
N ASP A 374 -21.98 -11.16 24.64
CA ASP A 374 -22.46 -10.47 25.84
C ASP A 374 -21.42 -10.50 26.97
N GLU A 375 -20.57 -11.52 27.04
CA GLU A 375 -19.55 -11.68 28.10
C GLU A 375 -18.32 -10.75 27.97
N GLU A 376 -18.27 -9.86 26.97
CA GLU A 376 -17.19 -8.87 26.73
C GLU A 376 -15.74 -9.40 26.84
N ARG A 377 -15.50 -10.68 26.53
CA ARG A 377 -14.16 -11.28 26.62
C ARG A 377 -13.25 -10.76 25.49
N PRO A 378 -12.00 -10.34 25.79
CA PRO A 378 -11.11 -9.71 24.81
C PRO A 378 -10.56 -10.67 23.73
N ARG A 379 -10.65 -12.00 23.92
CA ARG A 379 -10.18 -13.01 22.94
C ARG A 379 -11.15 -13.22 21.76
N ILE A 380 -12.29 -12.56 21.74
CA ILE A 380 -13.38 -12.84 20.79
C ILE A 380 -13.35 -11.87 19.61
N ASN A 381 -13.25 -12.39 18.38
CA ASN A 381 -13.48 -11.60 17.18
C ASN A 381 -14.98 -11.33 17.00
N ARG A 382 -15.46 -10.24 17.61
CA ARG A 382 -16.88 -9.86 17.64
C ARG A 382 -17.49 -9.77 16.25
N THR A 383 -16.75 -9.24 15.28
CA THR A 383 -17.20 -9.13 13.88
C THR A 383 -17.49 -10.50 13.27
N ALA A 384 -16.61 -11.48 13.50
CA ALA A 384 -16.80 -12.84 13.01
C ALA A 384 -18.02 -13.52 13.65
N LEU A 385 -18.24 -13.33 14.97
CA LEU A 385 -19.43 -13.88 15.64
C LEU A 385 -20.72 -13.25 15.14
N ILE A 386 -20.75 -11.93 14.93
CA ILE A 386 -21.93 -11.23 14.37
C ILE A 386 -22.26 -11.80 12.99
N GLN A 387 -21.25 -12.00 12.14
CA GLN A 387 -21.43 -12.61 10.82
C GLN A 387 -21.92 -14.06 10.92
N ALA A 388 -21.38 -14.86 11.83
CA ALA A 388 -21.82 -16.23 12.07
C ALA A 388 -23.30 -16.29 12.50
N ILE A 389 -23.72 -15.42 13.42
CA ILE A 389 -25.12 -15.28 13.86
C ILE A 389 -26.04 -14.90 12.70
N GLN A 390 -25.65 -13.89 11.91
CA GLN A 390 -26.41 -13.47 10.73
C GLN A 390 -26.58 -14.62 9.73
N THR A 391 -25.51 -15.38 9.51
CA THR A 391 -25.52 -16.53 8.60
C THR A 391 -26.45 -17.63 9.11
N ALA A 392 -26.39 -17.96 10.40
CA ALA A 392 -27.29 -18.94 11.01
C ALA A 392 -28.76 -18.53 10.92
N ARG A 393 -29.09 -17.25 11.14
CA ARG A 393 -30.45 -16.72 10.98
C ARG A 393 -30.97 -16.90 9.55
N MET A 394 -30.13 -16.63 8.55
CA MET A 394 -30.50 -16.83 7.15
C MET A 394 -30.75 -18.30 6.79
N MET A 395 -30.12 -19.24 7.49
CA MET A 395 -30.29 -20.68 7.28
C MET A 395 -31.45 -21.30 8.07
N GLY A 396 -32.29 -20.49 8.71
CA GLY A 396 -33.48 -20.94 9.44
C GLY A 396 -33.31 -21.03 10.96
N GLY A 397 -32.37 -20.25 11.51
CA GLY A 397 -32.13 -20.10 12.95
C GLY A 397 -32.87 -18.97 13.63
#